data_AF-A0A061JVF9-F1
#
_entry.id   AF-A0A061JVF9-F1
#
_cell.length_a   1.000
_cell.length_b   1.000
_cell.length_c   1.000
_cell.angle_alpha   90.00
_cell.angle_beta   90.00
_cell.angle_gamma   90.00
#
_symmetry.space_group_name_H-M   'P 1'
#
loop_
_entity.id
_entity.type
_entity.pdbx_description
1 polymer ?
#
loop_
_entity_poly.entity_id
_entity_poly.type
_entity_poly.pdbx_seq_one_letter_code
_entity_poly.pdbx_strand_id
1 'polypeptide(L)'
;MSFTPLLRRLCLLLACMAWAGTPASAQTTCLPGQQPICLSGSCLCVPGSATDTQAVYGRLQRMAALALQNWIQQSRDRLVAGGVAPLPLHVRSQLEPYFELAVLESAHYRVGDEVALNAGNTLLRNPDVNAVTLIDVIVFRHERDAQDNVALWAHELKHVEQYQEWGVAEFARRYTHDFLAVERPAYALEREVEKALQLADEQR
;
A
#
# COMPACT_ATOMS: atom_id res chain seq x y z
N MET A 1 60.51 -29.33 -74.78
CA MET A 1 60.06 -28.03 -75.33
C MET A 1 58.68 -27.77 -74.77
N SER A 2 58.27 -26.67 -74.16
CA SER A 2 58.90 -25.45 -73.67
C SER A 2 57.89 -24.82 -72.68
N PHE A 3 58.44 -24.03 -71.77
CA PHE A 3 57.84 -23.24 -70.69
C PHE A 3 56.53 -22.44 -70.99
N THR A 4 55.62 -22.46 -69.98
CA THR A 4 54.77 -21.38 -69.39
C THR A 4 53.72 -20.62 -70.24
N PRO A 5 52.69 -19.96 -69.64
CA PRO A 5 52.05 -20.11 -68.31
C PRO A 5 50.50 -20.13 -68.36
N LEU A 6 49.87 -21.15 -67.74
CA LEU A 6 48.41 -21.30 -67.56
C LEU A 6 47.85 -20.47 -66.39
N LEU A 7 48.50 -19.37 -66.02
CA LEU A 7 48.28 -18.66 -64.75
C LEU A 7 47.82 -17.20 -64.98
N ARG A 8 46.73 -16.99 -65.74
CA ARG A 8 46.10 -15.65 -65.86
C ARG A 8 44.60 -15.64 -66.20
N ARG A 9 43.90 -16.78 -66.12
CA ARG A 9 42.45 -16.83 -66.43
C ARG A 9 41.60 -17.49 -65.35
N LEU A 10 42.18 -17.79 -64.18
CA LEU A 10 41.49 -18.40 -63.04
C LEU A 10 41.14 -17.36 -61.94
N CYS A 11 40.75 -16.13 -62.31
CA CYS A 11 40.38 -15.09 -61.33
C CYS A 11 39.07 -14.34 -61.64
N LEU A 12 38.26 -14.76 -62.61
CA LEU A 12 37.08 -13.97 -63.04
C LEU A 12 35.75 -14.74 -63.18
N LEU A 13 35.65 -15.99 -62.71
CA LEU A 13 34.41 -16.78 -62.80
C LEU A 13 33.92 -17.40 -61.48
N LEU A 14 34.41 -16.93 -60.32
CA LEU A 14 33.98 -17.41 -59.00
C LEU A 14 33.48 -16.29 -58.06
N ALA A 15 33.03 -15.16 -58.61
CA ALA A 15 32.59 -13.98 -57.85
C ALA A 15 31.09 -13.65 -57.98
N CYS A 16 30.21 -14.63 -58.24
CA CYS A 16 28.77 -14.37 -58.43
C CYS A 16 27.80 -15.31 -57.70
N MET A 17 28.22 -16.04 -56.65
CA MET A 17 27.26 -16.74 -55.76
C MET A 17 27.61 -16.59 -54.28
N ALA A 18 27.88 -15.35 -53.86
CA ALA A 18 27.57 -14.94 -52.51
C ALA A 18 26.60 -13.79 -52.69
N TRP A 19 25.34 -13.99 -52.32
CA TRP A 19 24.31 -13.00 -51.97
C TRP A 19 22.93 -13.62 -52.18
N ALA A 20 22.34 -14.12 -51.10
CA ALA A 20 20.93 -13.97 -50.75
C ALA A 20 20.60 -14.99 -49.65
N GLY A 21 20.86 -14.56 -48.42
CA GLY A 21 20.47 -15.28 -47.23
C GLY A 21 20.63 -14.37 -46.03
N THR A 22 20.25 -13.10 -46.16
CA THR A 22 19.98 -12.28 -44.98
C THR A 22 18.82 -12.96 -44.27
N PRO A 23 18.95 -13.44 -43.02
CA PRO A 23 17.76 -13.78 -42.26
C PRO A 23 16.94 -12.50 -42.21
N ALA A 24 15.76 -12.51 -42.81
CA ALA A 24 14.77 -11.47 -42.63
C ALA A 24 14.37 -11.54 -41.16
N SER A 25 15.12 -10.85 -40.30
CA SER A 25 14.64 -10.52 -38.97
C SER A 25 13.40 -9.67 -39.20
N ALA A 26 12.22 -10.26 -39.03
CA ALA A 26 10.98 -9.50 -38.95
C ALA A 26 11.12 -8.58 -37.73
N GLN A 27 11.64 -7.37 -37.96
CA GLN A 27 11.71 -6.33 -36.96
C GLN A 27 10.26 -5.98 -36.64
N THR A 28 9.74 -6.58 -35.58
CA THR A 28 8.38 -6.30 -35.11
C THR A 28 8.40 -4.87 -34.61
N THR A 29 7.89 -3.95 -35.42
CA THR A 29 7.82 -2.53 -35.09
C THR A 29 6.59 -2.33 -34.21
N CYS A 30 6.81 -2.38 -32.90
CA CYS A 30 5.75 -2.10 -31.93
C CYS A 30 5.43 -0.60 -31.89
N LEU A 31 4.19 -0.27 -31.53
CA LEU A 31 3.78 1.12 -31.33
C LEU A 31 4.65 1.80 -30.25
N PRO A 32 4.79 3.14 -30.27
CA PRO A 32 5.46 3.87 -29.20
C PRO A 32 4.92 3.48 -27.82
N GLY A 33 5.81 3.08 -26.90
CA GLY A 33 5.44 2.58 -25.57
C GLY A 33 5.18 1.08 -25.46
N GLN A 34 5.35 0.31 -26.55
CA GLN A 34 5.31 -1.14 -26.55
C GLN A 34 6.70 -1.74 -26.81
N GLN A 35 6.95 -2.94 -26.27
CA GLN A 35 8.16 -3.72 -26.48
C GLN A 35 7.81 -5.10 -27.04
N PRO A 36 8.59 -5.63 -28.00
CA PRO A 36 8.39 -6.97 -28.51
C PRO A 36 8.91 -8.02 -27.53
N ILE A 37 8.09 -9.01 -27.20
CA ILE A 37 8.50 -10.22 -26.48
C ILE A 37 8.45 -11.37 -27.49
N CYS A 38 9.58 -12.02 -27.74
CA CYS A 38 9.69 -13.10 -28.71
C CYS A 38 9.88 -14.46 -28.03
N LEU A 39 8.99 -15.42 -28.31
CA LEU A 39 9.06 -16.80 -27.86
C LEU A 39 8.98 -17.73 -29.08
N SER A 40 9.96 -18.61 -29.22
CA SER A 40 10.04 -19.62 -30.29
C SER A 40 9.82 -19.07 -31.71
N GLY A 41 10.38 -17.90 -32.00
CA GLY A 41 10.29 -17.26 -33.32
C GLY A 41 9.01 -16.45 -33.58
N SER A 42 8.09 -16.40 -32.62
CA SER A 42 6.90 -15.54 -32.67
C SER A 42 7.04 -14.36 -31.70
N CYS A 43 6.81 -13.13 -32.17
CA CYS A 43 6.94 -11.93 -31.36
C CYS A 43 5.56 -11.29 -31.15
N LEU A 44 5.25 -10.95 -29.90
CA LEU A 44 4.06 -10.19 -29.52
C LEU A 44 4.50 -8.82 -29.01
N CYS A 45 3.82 -7.75 -29.45
CA CYS A 45 4.00 -6.43 -28.86
C CYS A 45 3.19 -6.32 -27.57
N VAL A 46 3.88 -6.08 -26.47
CA VAL A 46 3.27 -5.89 -25.15
C VAL A 46 3.58 -4.46 -24.70
N PRO A 47 2.70 -3.77 -23.94
CA PRO A 47 3.06 -2.49 -23.34
C PRO A 47 4.40 -2.61 -22.58
N GLY A 48 5.35 -1.71 -22.84
CA GLY A 48 6.68 -1.75 -22.20
C GLY A 48 6.60 -1.65 -20.66
N SER A 49 5.50 -1.13 -20.13
CA SER A 49 5.21 -1.14 -18.69
C SER A 49 4.86 -2.53 -18.11
N ALA A 50 4.55 -3.52 -18.95
CA ALA A 50 4.21 -4.87 -18.50
C ALA A 50 5.44 -5.77 -18.37
N THR A 51 6.54 -5.43 -19.05
CA THR A 51 7.87 -6.02 -18.85
C THR A 51 8.65 -5.31 -17.76
N ASP A 52 8.28 -4.06 -17.43
CA ASP A 52 8.79 -3.30 -16.30
C ASP A 52 8.13 -3.78 -14.99
N THR A 53 8.87 -4.59 -14.24
CA THR A 53 8.44 -5.09 -12.93
C THR A 53 8.05 -3.96 -11.99
N GLN A 54 8.76 -2.82 -12.02
CA GLN A 54 8.48 -1.67 -11.18
C GLN A 54 7.12 -1.03 -11.51
N ALA A 55 6.78 -0.92 -12.79
CA ALA A 55 5.48 -0.43 -13.22
C ALA A 55 4.32 -1.36 -12.83
N VAL A 56 4.56 -2.68 -12.86
CA VAL A 56 3.60 -3.67 -12.36
C VAL A 56 3.40 -3.53 -10.85
N TYR A 57 4.49 -3.49 -10.07
CA TYR A 57 4.41 -3.28 -8.62
C TYR A 57 3.70 -1.98 -8.25
N GLY A 58 4.01 -0.88 -8.94
CA GLY A 58 3.35 0.41 -8.71
C GLY A 58 1.86 0.38 -9.02
N ARG A 59 1.42 -0.39 -10.01
CA ARG A 59 -0.02 -0.58 -10.30
C ARG A 59 -0.70 -1.39 -9.21
N LEU A 60 -0.08 -2.47 -8.75
CA LEU A 60 -0.59 -3.29 -7.65
C LEU A 60 -0.73 -2.47 -6.36
N GLN A 61 0.27 -1.65 -6.02
CA GLN A 61 0.22 -0.76 -4.87
C GLN A 61 -0.94 0.24 -4.97
N ARG A 62 -1.16 0.86 -6.13
CA ARG A 62 -2.31 1.77 -6.33
C ARG A 62 -3.65 1.06 -6.18
N MET A 63 -3.78 -0.15 -6.72
CA MET A 63 -5.01 -0.94 -6.58
C MET A 63 -5.25 -1.33 -5.12
N ALA A 64 -4.21 -1.73 -4.39
CA ALA A 64 -4.29 -2.04 -2.96
C ALA A 64 -4.71 -0.80 -2.15
N ALA A 65 -4.12 0.36 -2.42
CA ALA A 65 -4.47 1.62 -1.75
C ALA A 65 -5.94 2.00 -2.00
N LEU A 66 -6.42 1.90 -3.25
CA LEU A 66 -7.83 2.16 -3.59
C LEU A 66 -8.79 1.18 -2.92
N ALA A 67 -8.43 -0.11 -2.88
CA ALA A 67 -9.22 -1.12 -2.19
C ALA A 67 -9.31 -0.84 -0.69
N LEU A 68 -8.19 -0.50 -0.05
CA LEU A 68 -8.16 -0.16 1.38
C LEU A 68 -8.96 1.12 1.66
N GLN A 69 -8.79 2.17 0.86
CA GLN A 69 -9.56 3.41 1.00
C GLN A 69 -11.07 3.14 0.95
N ASN A 70 -11.54 2.41 -0.06
CA ASN A 70 -12.95 2.08 -0.21
C ASN A 70 -13.47 1.25 0.96
N TRP A 71 -12.68 0.29 1.43
CA TRP A 71 -13.05 -0.53 2.59
C TRP A 71 -13.19 0.32 3.86
N ILE A 72 -12.24 1.23 4.12
CA ILE A 72 -12.30 2.15 5.28
C ILE A 72 -13.60 2.96 5.24
N GLN A 73 -13.88 3.61 4.11
CA GLN A 73 -15.06 4.47 3.95
C GLN A 73 -16.36 3.69 4.12
N GLN A 74 -16.51 2.56 3.42
CA GLN A 74 -17.73 1.74 3.49
C GLN A 74 -17.95 1.13 4.88
N SER A 75 -16.88 0.74 5.56
CA SER A 75 -16.97 0.19 6.92
C SER A 75 -17.39 1.26 7.91
N ARG A 76 -16.79 2.45 7.83
CA ARG A 76 -17.16 3.61 8.64
C ARG A 76 -18.62 3.99 8.45
N ASP A 77 -19.09 4.10 7.22
CA ASP A 77 -20.48 4.49 6.93
C ASP A 77 -21.49 3.49 7.47
N ARG A 78 -21.18 2.19 7.39
CA ARG A 78 -22.01 1.12 7.98
C ARG A 78 -22.07 1.23 9.51
N LEU A 79 -20.92 1.47 10.16
CA LEU A 79 -20.84 1.59 11.61
C LEU A 79 -21.66 2.78 12.11
N VAL A 80 -21.51 3.94 11.46
CA VAL A 80 -22.28 5.15 11.79
C VAL A 80 -23.78 4.91 11.59
N ALA A 81 -24.19 4.25 10.50
CA ALA A 81 -25.60 3.89 10.28
C ALA A 81 -26.14 2.92 11.35
N GLY A 82 -25.28 2.06 11.90
CA GLY A 82 -25.59 1.15 13.00
C GLY A 82 -25.56 1.78 14.40
N GLY A 83 -25.17 3.05 14.51
CA GLY A 83 -24.98 3.77 15.76
C GLY A 83 -23.56 3.68 16.32
N VAL A 84 -23.06 4.81 16.82
CA VAL A 84 -21.76 4.95 17.47
C VAL A 84 -21.92 5.82 18.71
N ALA A 85 -21.06 5.62 19.71
CA ALA A 85 -21.02 6.43 20.92
C ALA A 85 -19.89 7.47 20.83
N PRO A 86 -20.01 8.65 21.46
CA PRO A 86 -18.91 9.62 21.50
C PRO A 86 -17.77 9.13 22.41
N LEU A 87 -16.55 9.63 22.21
CA LEU A 87 -15.42 9.42 23.13
C LEU A 87 -15.85 9.65 24.61
N PRO A 88 -15.66 8.67 25.52
CA PRO A 88 -16.03 8.83 26.93
C PRO A 88 -15.34 10.03 27.58
N LEU A 89 -16.10 10.83 28.34
CA LEU A 89 -15.61 12.11 28.87
C LEU A 89 -14.38 11.97 29.77
N HIS A 90 -14.31 10.91 30.58
CA HIS A 90 -13.18 10.67 31.48
C HIS A 90 -11.92 10.25 30.73
N VAL A 91 -12.05 9.55 29.59
CA VAL A 91 -10.93 9.26 28.68
C VAL A 91 -10.50 10.55 28.00
N ARG A 92 -11.46 11.31 27.46
CA ARG A 92 -11.20 12.59 26.79
C ARG A 92 -10.37 13.54 27.65
N SER A 93 -10.78 13.77 28.90
CA SER A 93 -10.09 14.69 29.80
C SER A 93 -8.62 14.31 30.06
N GLN A 94 -8.29 13.01 30.00
CA GLN A 94 -6.91 12.55 30.19
C GLN A 94 -6.06 12.71 28.92
N LEU A 95 -6.69 12.81 27.75
CA LEU A 95 -6.02 12.91 26.46
C LEU A 95 -5.99 14.34 25.89
N GLU A 96 -6.69 15.29 26.50
CA GLU A 96 -6.64 16.72 26.18
C GLU A 96 -5.23 17.31 26.03
N PRO A 97 -4.22 16.92 26.84
CA PRO A 97 -2.86 17.44 26.67
C PRO A 97 -2.13 16.96 25.41
N TYR A 98 -2.59 15.88 24.77
CA TYR A 98 -1.88 15.20 23.68
C TYR A 98 -2.46 15.48 22.30
N PHE A 99 -3.70 15.97 22.23
CA PHE A 99 -4.43 16.13 20.98
C PHE A 99 -5.14 17.47 20.89
N GLU A 100 -5.25 17.99 19.66
CA GLU A 100 -6.14 19.09 19.36
C GLU A 100 -7.60 18.71 19.62
N LEU A 101 -8.41 19.69 20.05
CA LEU A 101 -9.81 19.47 20.39
C LEU A 101 -10.61 18.85 19.23
N ALA A 102 -10.29 19.23 17.98
CA ALA A 102 -10.94 18.71 16.79
C ALA A 102 -10.76 17.19 16.62
N VAL A 103 -9.64 16.61 17.05
CA VAL A 103 -9.42 15.16 17.03
C VAL A 103 -10.36 14.50 18.05
N LEU A 104 -10.34 15.00 19.29
CA LEU A 104 -11.11 14.47 20.42
C LEU A 104 -12.64 14.57 20.22
N GLU A 105 -13.12 15.67 19.61
CA GLU A 105 -14.56 15.89 19.38
C GLU A 105 -15.09 15.14 18.17
N SER A 106 -14.25 14.83 17.19
CA SER A 106 -14.65 14.04 16.02
C SER A 106 -14.78 12.55 16.33
N ALA A 107 -14.03 12.06 17.34
CA ALA A 107 -13.89 10.65 17.61
C ALA A 107 -15.15 10.03 18.22
N HIS A 108 -15.59 8.95 17.60
CA HIS A 108 -16.66 8.08 18.07
C HIS A 108 -16.12 6.66 18.23
N TYR A 109 -16.82 5.83 19.00
CA TYR A 109 -16.49 4.42 19.13
C TYR A 109 -17.69 3.50 19.01
N ARG A 110 -17.36 2.23 18.77
CA ARG A 110 -18.28 1.10 18.89
C ARG A 110 -17.53 -0.08 19.48
N VAL A 111 -18.25 -0.89 20.26
CA VAL A 111 -17.73 -2.17 20.78
C VAL A 111 -18.38 -3.31 20.02
N GLY A 112 -17.58 -4.29 19.61
CA GLY A 112 -18.08 -5.51 18.99
C GLY A 112 -18.63 -5.31 17.56
N ASP A 113 -17.72 -5.24 16.58
CA ASP A 113 -18.02 -5.43 15.16
C ASP A 113 -16.98 -6.38 14.55
N GLU A 114 -17.30 -7.68 14.53
CA GLU A 114 -16.37 -8.71 14.05
C GLU A 114 -16.04 -8.55 12.57
N VAL A 115 -16.92 -7.94 11.77
CA VAL A 115 -16.65 -7.74 10.34
C VAL A 115 -15.56 -6.69 10.16
N ALA A 116 -15.67 -5.55 10.86
CA ALA A 116 -14.65 -4.51 10.85
C ALA A 116 -13.33 -5.02 11.46
N LEU A 117 -13.37 -5.74 12.58
CA LEU A 117 -12.17 -6.25 13.27
C LEU A 117 -11.46 -7.35 12.46
N ASN A 118 -12.20 -8.30 11.87
CA ASN A 118 -11.61 -9.37 11.06
C ASN A 118 -11.06 -8.85 9.72
N ALA A 119 -11.75 -7.89 9.11
CA ALA A 119 -11.25 -7.24 7.91
C ALA A 119 -10.05 -6.33 8.22
N GLY A 120 -10.04 -5.66 9.38
CA GLY A 120 -8.87 -4.96 9.90
C GLY A 120 -7.67 -5.89 10.05
N ASN A 121 -7.82 -7.04 10.69
CA ASN A 121 -6.74 -8.04 10.82
C ASN A 121 -6.18 -8.45 9.44
N THR A 122 -7.07 -8.75 8.49
CA THR A 122 -6.69 -9.23 7.14
C THR A 122 -6.05 -8.14 6.29
N LEU A 123 -6.60 -6.93 6.30
CA LEU A 123 -6.19 -5.84 5.39
C LEU A 123 -5.07 -4.98 5.98
N LEU A 124 -5.04 -4.82 7.31
CA LEU A 124 -4.05 -4.02 8.03
C LEU A 124 -2.88 -4.85 8.58
N ARG A 125 -2.89 -6.17 8.39
CA ARG A 125 -1.83 -7.12 8.77
C ARG A 125 -1.50 -7.11 10.26
N ASN A 126 -2.50 -6.86 11.10
CA ASN A 126 -2.32 -6.83 12.55
C ASN A 126 -3.01 -8.08 13.16
N PRO A 127 -2.24 -9.09 13.61
CA PRO A 127 -2.81 -10.35 14.10
C PRO A 127 -3.57 -10.19 15.44
N ASP A 128 -3.27 -9.14 16.22
CA ASP A 128 -3.79 -8.92 17.58
C ASP A 128 -4.49 -7.56 17.71
N VAL A 129 -5.39 -7.25 16.76
CA VAL A 129 -6.18 -6.00 16.74
C VAL A 129 -7.13 -5.97 17.94
N ASN A 130 -6.79 -5.17 18.96
CA ASN A 130 -7.66 -4.82 20.08
C ASN A 130 -8.63 -3.69 19.71
N ALA A 131 -8.21 -2.79 18.82
CA ALA A 131 -9.05 -1.77 18.24
C ALA A 131 -8.62 -1.45 16.79
N VAL A 132 -9.55 -0.91 16.00
CA VAL A 132 -9.26 -0.42 14.64
C VAL A 132 -9.92 0.94 14.42
N THR A 133 -9.14 1.89 13.91
CA THR A 133 -9.64 3.23 13.55
C THR A 133 -10.05 3.32 12.09
N LEU A 134 -11.31 3.69 11.86
CA LEU A 134 -11.92 3.91 10.57
C LEU A 134 -12.35 5.37 10.45
N ILE A 135 -11.44 6.22 9.98
CA ILE A 135 -11.59 7.68 9.89
C ILE A 135 -11.75 8.29 11.29
N ASP A 136 -12.97 8.49 11.74
CA ASP A 136 -13.37 9.09 13.01
C ASP A 136 -14.07 8.08 13.93
N VAL A 137 -14.21 6.83 13.51
CA VAL A 137 -14.86 5.76 14.28
C VAL A 137 -13.84 4.70 14.70
N ILE A 138 -13.71 4.51 16.00
CA ILE A 138 -12.80 3.53 16.60
C ILE A 138 -13.62 2.30 17.03
N VAL A 139 -13.30 1.15 16.49
CA VAL A 139 -13.97 -0.11 16.83
C VAL A 139 -13.11 -0.87 17.80
N PHE A 140 -13.58 -1.00 19.04
CA PHE A 140 -12.93 -1.80 20.08
C PHE A 140 -13.45 -3.24 20.07
N ARG A 141 -12.55 -4.19 20.31
CA ARG A 141 -12.90 -5.59 20.49
C ARG A 141 -13.63 -5.84 21.81
N HIS A 142 -13.19 -5.19 22.88
CA HIS A 142 -13.73 -5.38 24.23
C HIS A 142 -14.20 -4.07 24.84
N GLU A 143 -15.33 -4.12 25.55
CA GLU A 143 -15.91 -2.96 26.24
C GLU A 143 -14.93 -2.32 27.22
N ARG A 144 -14.19 -3.14 27.98
CA ARG A 144 -13.18 -2.64 28.94
C ARG A 144 -12.12 -1.76 28.28
N ASP A 145 -11.76 -2.06 27.03
CA ASP A 145 -10.72 -1.32 26.32
C ASP A 145 -11.28 0.04 25.88
N ALA A 146 -12.54 0.07 25.43
CA ALA A 146 -13.25 1.30 25.12
C ALA A 146 -13.53 2.19 26.34
N GLN A 147 -13.75 1.61 27.53
CA GLN A 147 -14.07 2.36 28.73
C GLN A 147 -12.82 2.80 29.51
N ASP A 148 -11.82 1.95 29.65
CA ASP A 148 -10.78 2.15 30.67
C ASP A 148 -9.35 2.24 30.10
N ASN A 149 -9.12 1.81 28.85
CA ASN A 149 -7.79 1.76 28.28
C ASN A 149 -7.40 3.07 27.57
N VAL A 150 -7.04 4.08 28.36
CA VAL A 150 -6.66 5.41 27.89
C VAL A 150 -5.44 5.39 26.96
N ALA A 151 -4.47 4.49 27.20
CA ALA A 151 -3.31 4.34 26.34
C ALA A 151 -3.69 3.82 24.94
N LEU A 152 -4.54 2.80 24.86
CA LEU A 152 -5.06 2.31 23.58
C LEU A 152 -5.88 3.39 22.86
N TRP A 153 -6.69 4.17 23.59
CA TRP A 153 -7.36 5.33 22.98
C TRP A 153 -6.38 6.33 22.37
N ALA A 154 -5.24 6.59 23.01
CA ALA A 154 -4.23 7.47 22.46
C ALA A 154 -3.63 6.91 21.15
N HIS A 155 -3.43 5.59 21.07
CA HIS A 155 -3.05 4.93 19.82
C HIS A 155 -4.07 5.22 18.71
N GLU A 156 -5.33 4.92 18.96
CA GLU A 156 -6.39 5.00 17.96
C GLU A 156 -6.69 6.45 17.55
N LEU A 157 -6.66 7.40 18.49
CA LEU A 157 -6.78 8.83 18.19
C LEU A 157 -5.63 9.36 17.36
N LYS A 158 -4.44 8.76 17.43
CA LYS A 158 -3.35 9.10 16.52
C LYS A 158 -3.70 8.77 15.07
N HIS A 159 -4.44 7.69 14.84
CA HIS A 159 -4.96 7.39 13.50
C HIS A 159 -6.07 8.36 13.08
N VAL A 160 -6.94 8.78 14.00
CA VAL A 160 -7.94 9.84 13.72
C VAL A 160 -7.23 11.12 13.26
N GLU A 161 -6.21 11.57 13.97
CA GLU A 161 -5.39 12.72 13.58
C GLU A 161 -4.74 12.52 12.20
N GLN A 162 -4.12 11.37 11.94
CA GLN A 162 -3.55 11.06 10.62
C GLN A 162 -4.59 11.09 9.50
N TYR A 163 -5.82 10.63 9.74
CA TYR A 163 -6.91 10.76 8.77
C TYR A 163 -7.31 12.21 8.54
N GLN A 164 -7.35 13.04 9.59
CA GLN A 164 -7.65 14.48 9.45
C GLN A 164 -6.55 15.21 8.66
N GLU A 165 -5.28 14.91 8.93
CA GLU A 165 -4.14 15.55 8.27
C GLU A 165 -3.97 15.14 6.80
N TRP A 166 -4.10 13.85 6.51
CA TRP A 166 -3.73 13.30 5.20
C TRP A 166 -4.95 13.02 4.32
N GLY A 167 -6.11 12.80 4.93
CA GLY A 167 -7.27 12.23 4.26
C GLY A 167 -7.14 10.73 4.01
N VAL A 168 -8.27 10.07 3.75
CA VAL A 168 -8.35 8.61 3.64
C VAL A 168 -7.52 8.03 2.50
N ALA A 169 -7.45 8.73 1.36
CA ALA A 169 -6.71 8.27 0.19
C ALA A 169 -5.20 8.20 0.45
N GLU A 170 -4.63 9.23 1.07
CA GLU A 170 -3.20 9.28 1.38
C GLU A 170 -2.86 8.37 2.55
N PHE A 171 -3.74 8.27 3.55
CA PHE A 171 -3.60 7.26 4.62
C PHE A 171 -3.49 5.86 4.02
N ALA A 172 -4.44 5.47 3.15
CA ALA A 172 -4.45 4.14 2.53
C ALA A 172 -3.21 3.91 1.65
N ARG A 173 -2.74 4.94 0.93
CA ARG A 173 -1.51 4.87 0.14
C ARG A 173 -0.28 4.64 1.03
N ARG A 174 -0.16 5.36 2.15
CA ARG A 174 0.95 5.20 3.10
C ARG A 174 0.92 3.84 3.77
N TYR A 175 -0.26 3.41 4.26
CA TYR A 175 -0.42 2.15 4.96
C TYR A 175 -0.09 0.94 4.07
N THR A 176 -0.54 0.96 2.81
CA THR A 176 -0.23 -0.13 1.85
C THR A 176 1.22 -0.13 1.39
N HIS A 177 1.93 0.99 1.51
CA HIS A 177 3.33 1.12 1.14
C HIS A 177 4.28 0.74 2.29
N ASP A 178 4.06 1.33 3.46
CA ASP A 178 4.84 1.11 4.69
C ASP A 178 3.93 1.34 5.92
N PHE A 179 3.24 0.28 6.33
CA PHE A 179 2.37 0.33 7.50
C PHE A 179 3.16 0.65 8.79
N LEU A 180 4.42 0.21 8.90
CA LEU A 180 5.24 0.48 10.08
C LEU A 180 5.52 1.97 10.27
N ALA A 181 5.61 2.74 9.19
CA ALA A 181 5.74 4.19 9.28
C ALA A 181 4.46 4.87 9.77
N VAL A 182 3.27 4.30 9.50
CA VAL A 182 1.98 4.81 9.96
C VAL A 182 1.71 4.45 11.42
N GLU A 183 2.05 3.21 11.82
CA GLU A 183 1.81 2.65 13.16
C GLU A 183 2.77 3.18 14.23
N ARG A 184 4.03 3.45 13.86
CA ARG A 184 5.08 3.78 14.84
C ARG A 184 4.78 5.04 15.68
N PRO A 185 4.25 6.15 15.13
CA PRO A 185 3.79 7.28 15.93
C PRO A 185 2.66 6.92 16.90
N ALA A 186 1.72 6.06 16.50
CA ALA A 186 0.60 5.63 17.36
C ALA A 186 1.11 4.82 18.56
N TYR A 187 1.94 3.80 18.33
CA TYR A 187 2.58 3.05 19.42
C TYR A 187 3.52 3.89 20.29
N ALA A 188 4.17 4.92 19.73
CA ALA A 188 5.00 5.83 20.51
C ALA A 188 4.17 6.63 21.51
N LEU A 189 3.04 7.17 21.05
CA LEU A 189 2.12 7.91 21.89
C LEU A 189 1.43 7.03 22.93
N GLU A 190 1.00 5.83 22.55
CA GLU A 190 0.44 4.83 23.48
C GLU A 190 1.37 4.59 24.68
N ARG A 191 2.66 4.33 24.43
CA ARG A 191 3.66 4.12 25.48
C ARG A 191 3.91 5.37 26.32
N GLU A 192 3.86 6.54 25.70
CA GLU A 192 4.01 7.82 26.41
C GLU A 192 2.87 8.02 27.41
N VAL A 193 1.63 7.81 26.97
CA VAL A 193 0.43 7.91 27.80
C VAL A 193 0.42 6.84 28.88
N GLU A 194 0.74 5.58 28.53
CA GLU A 194 0.83 4.49 29.50
C GLU A 194 1.81 4.82 30.65
N LYS A 195 2.98 5.37 30.30
CA LYS A 195 3.96 5.81 31.30
C LYS A 195 3.44 6.97 32.15
N ALA A 196 2.75 7.94 31.55
CA ALA A 196 2.19 9.07 32.28
C ALA A 196 1.13 8.63 33.31
N LEU A 197 0.28 7.67 32.93
CA LEU A 197 -0.74 7.09 33.82
C LEU A 197 -0.12 6.35 35.00
N GLN A 198 0.91 5.52 34.74
CA GLN A 198 1.65 4.82 35.79
C GLN A 198 2.24 5.80 36.81
N LEU A 199 2.87 6.89 36.35
CA LEU A 199 3.43 7.91 37.22
C LEU A 199 2.37 8.67 38.02
N ALA A 200 1.18 8.91 37.45
CA ALA A 200 0.08 9.57 38.14
C ALA A 200 -0.54 8.68 39.22
N ASP A 201 -0.61 7.37 38.99
CA ASP A 201 -1.11 6.40 39.98
C ASP A 201 -0.14 6.21 41.15
N GLU A 202 1.18 6.25 40.90
CA GLU A 202 2.21 6.21 41.97
C GLU A 202 2.16 7.44 42.90
N GLN A 203 1.58 8.55 42.43
CA GLN A 203 1.47 9.81 43.18
C GLN A 203 0.17 9.94 43.98
N ARG A 204 -0.75 8.96 43.85
CA ARG A 204 -2.07 8.95 44.50
C ARG A 204 -2.06 8.13 45.79
#